data_AF-A0A918Y8G1-F1
#
_entry.id   AF-A0A918Y8G1-F1
#
_cell.length_a   1.000
_cell.length_b   1.000
_cell.length_c   1.000
_cell.angle_alpha   90.00
_cell.angle_beta   90.00
_cell.angle_gamma   90.00
#
_symmetry.space_group_name_H-M   'P 1'
#
loop_
_entity.id
_entity.type
_entity.pdbx_description
1 polymer ?
#
loop_
_entity_poly.entity_id
_entity_poly.type
_entity_poly.pdbx_seq_one_letter_code
_entity_poly.pdbx_strand_id
1 'polypeptide(L)' 'MLRAGGLVAFSTETVQGLGANAEDSAAVPGIFQFKGRPPSHPLIVHIGGAEHLDNLRNERRTR' A
#
# COMPACT_ATOMS: atom_id res chain seq x y z
N MET A 1 -2.87 5.45 -12.94
CA MET A 1 -1.82 4.51 -12.48
C MET A 1 -2.25 3.68 -11.28
N LEU A 2 -2.45 4.24 -10.08
CA LEU A 2 -2.86 3.45 -8.89
C LEU A 2 -4.16 2.64 -9.12
N ARG A 3 -5.22 3.25 -9.66
CA ARG A 3 -6.48 2.55 -9.98
C ARG A 3 -6.36 1.51 -11.10
N ALA A 4 -5.27 1.53 -11.85
CA ALA A 4 -4.97 0.55 -12.90
C ALA A 4 -4.03 -0.55 -12.40
N GLY A 5 -3.82 -0.68 -11.08
CA GLY A 5 -2.92 -1.67 -10.47
C GLY A 5 -1.43 -1.33 -10.55
N GLY A 6 -1.07 -0.14 -11.02
CA GLY A 6 0.32 0.28 -11.18
C GLY A 6 0.95 0.84 -9.91
N LEU A 7 2.29 0.75 -9.84
CA LEU A 7 3.10 1.38 -8.80
C LEU A 7 3.23 2.89 -9.03
N VAL A 8 3.19 3.68 -7.96
CA VAL A 8 3.36 5.13 -8.02
C VAL A 8 4.43 5.58 -7.02
N ALA A 9 5.41 6.33 -7.51
CA ALA A 9 6.35 7.05 -6.66
C ALA A 9 5.71 8.38 -6.22
N PHE A 10 5.87 8.72 -4.94
CA PHE A 10 5.39 10.00 -4.39
C PHE A 10 6.40 10.53 -3.38
N SER A 11 6.60 11.84 -3.38
CA SER A 11 7.48 12.49 -2.40
C SER A 11 6.74 12.66 -1.07
N THR A 12 7.40 12.29 0.02
CA THR A 12 7.00 12.74 1.37
C THR A 12 7.95 13.84 1.85
N GLU A 13 7.70 14.38 3.04
CA GLU A 13 8.61 15.34 3.68
C GLU A 13 10.00 14.75 3.99
N THR A 14 10.12 13.43 4.09
CA THR A 14 11.34 12.75 4.55
C THR A 14 12.02 11.96 3.45
N VAL A 15 11.27 11.22 2.61
CA VAL A 15 11.82 10.30 1.61
C VAL A 15 10.88 10.12 0.42
N GLN A 16 11.39 9.61 -0.70
CA GLN A 16 10.50 9.12 -1.75
C GLN A 16 9.83 7.81 -1.33
N GLY A 17 8.50 7.85 -1.29
CA GLY A 17 7.63 6.70 -1.15
C GLY A 17 7.39 5.99 -2.49
N LEU A 18 7.13 4.70 -2.42
CA LEU A 18 6.58 3.90 -3.52
C LEU A 18 5.31 3.24 -3.00
N GLY A 19 4.19 3.51 -3.67
CA GLY A 19 2.87 3.04 -3.28
C GLY A 19 2.22 2.17 -4.35
N ALA A 20 1.28 1.35 -3.90
CA ALA A 20 0.34 0.59 -4.71
C ALA A 20 -1.03 0.66 -4.00
N ASN A 21 -2.10 0.24 -4.67
CA ASN A 21 -3.39 0.09 -3.99
C ASN A 21 -3.30 -1.04 -2.95
N ALA A 22 -3.54 -0.73 -1.67
CA ALA A 22 -3.43 -1.68 -0.56
C ALA A 22 -4.50 -2.78 -0.59
N GLU A 23 -5.64 -2.52 -1.23
CA GLU A 23 -6.75 -3.46 -1.37
C GLU A 23 -6.58 -4.42 -2.55
N ASP A 24 -5.68 -4.08 -3.47
CA ASP A 24 -5.37 -4.86 -4.67
C ASP A 24 -4.22 -5.83 -4.38
N SER A 25 -4.58 -7.10 -4.17
CA SER A 25 -3.63 -8.18 -3.89
C SER A 25 -2.66 -8.47 -5.04
N ALA A 26 -2.98 -8.04 -6.27
CA ALA A 26 -2.10 -8.19 -7.43
C ALA A 26 -1.09 -7.04 -7.55
N ALA A 27 -1.41 -5.85 -7.04
CA ALA A 27 -0.53 -4.68 -7.11
C ALA A 27 0.55 -4.67 -6.02
N VAL A 28 0.22 -5.13 -4.80
CA VAL A 28 1.12 -5.13 -3.64
C VAL A 28 2.45 -5.89 -3.86
N PRO A 29 2.47 -7.09 -4.48
CA PRO A 29 3.71 -7.81 -4.81
C PRO A 29 4.72 -6.98 -5.61
N GLY A 30 4.24 -6.07 -6.47
CA GLY A 30 5.09 -5.19 -7.26
C GLY A 30 6.00 -4.29 -6.41
N ILE A 31 5.55 -3.85 -5.23
CA ILE A 31 6.37 -3.04 -4.31
C ILE A 31 7.58 -3.85 -3.83
N PHE A 32 7.37 -5.11 -3.45
CA PHE A 32 8.43 -5.98 -2.94
C PHE A 32 9.45 -6.31 -4.03
N GLN A 33 8.97 -6.67 -5.23
CA GLN A 33 9.82 -6.96 -6.37
C GLN A 33 10.67 -5.75 -6.77
N PHE A 34 10.05 -4.57 -6.90
CA PHE A 34 10.76 -3.36 -7.30
C PHE A 34 11.84 -2.94 -6.29
N LYS A 35 11.55 -3.06 -4.99
CA LYS A 35 12.50 -2.70 -3.93
C LYS A 35 13.51 -3.80 -3.58
N GLY A 36 13.37 -5.00 -4.15
CA GLY A 36 14.12 -6.18 -3.69
C GLY A 36 13.86 -6.51 -2.21
N ARG A 37 12.66 -6.22 -1.70
CA ARG A 37 12.30 -6.39 -0.29
C ARG A 37 11.67 -7.76 -0.05
N PRO A 38 12.06 -8.50 1.01
CA PRO A 38 11.39 -9.74 1.39
C PRO A 38 9.87 -9.55 1.60
N PRO A 39 9.01 -10.44 1.08
CA PRO A 39 7.55 -10.36 1.28
C PRO A 39 7.10 -10.47 2.74
N SER A 40 7.95 -11.02 3.60
CA SER A 40 7.71 -11.14 5.04
C SER A 40 7.77 -9.81 5.79
N HIS A 41 8.30 -8.74 5.17
CA HIS A 41 8.40 -7.44 5.82
C HIS A 41 7.11 -6.62 5.66
N PRO A 42 6.52 -6.09 6.75
CA PRO A 42 5.26 -5.36 6.68
C PRO A 42 5.39 -4.07 5.88
N LEU A 43 4.35 -3.70 5.14
CA LEU A 43 4.20 -2.40 4.48
C LEU A 43 3.36 -1.47 5.34
N ILE A 44 3.61 -0.16 5.21
CA ILE A 44 2.82 0.89 5.86
C ILE A 44 1.68 1.26 4.91
N VAL A 45 0.44 1.21 5.41
CA VAL A 45 -0.75 1.68 4.68
C VAL A 45 -0.97 3.15 5.01
N HIS A 46 -1.08 3.99 3.98
CA HIS A 46 -1.43 5.39 4.13
C HIS A 46 -2.95 5.54 3.93
N ILE A 47 -3.62 6.22 4.86
CA ILE A 47 -5.04 6.54 4.80
C ILE A 47 -5.24 8.07 4.77
N GLY A 48 -6.29 8.54 4.10
CA GLY A 48 -6.55 9.97 3.92
C GLY A 48 -7.04 10.72 5.17
N GLY A 49 -7.44 9.98 6.20
CA GLY A 49 -7.98 10.53 7.45
C GLY A 49 -8.36 9.42 8.42
N ALA A 50 -8.66 9.80 9.67
CA ALA A 50 -8.95 8.85 10.75
C ALA A 50 -10.23 8.04 10.49
N GLU A 51 -11.19 8.61 9.77
CA GLU A 51 -12.44 7.97 9.38
C GLU A 51 -12.24 6.71 8.51
N HIS A 52 -11.10 6.60 7.81
CA HIS A 52 -10.75 5.43 7.01
C HIS A 52 -10.20 4.27 7.84
N LEU A 53 -9.86 4.48 9.12
CA LEU A 53 -9.28 3.44 9.98
C LEU A 53 -10.29 2.32 10.26
N ASP A 54 -11.56 2.65 10.44
CA ASP A 54 -12.60 1.65 10.71
C ASP A 54 -12.82 0.73 9.51
N ASN A 55 -12.78 1.27 8.28
CA ASN A 55 -12.89 0.47 7.05
C ASN A 55 -11.75 -0.54 6.96
N LEU A 56 -10.51 -0.11 7.17
CA LEU A 56 -9.33 -0.98 7.17
C LEU A 56 -9.43 -2.09 8.23
N ARG A 57 -9.95 -1.76 9.42
CA ARG A 57 -10.11 -2.73 10.51
C ARG A 57 -11.19 -3.78 10.19
N ASN A 58 -12.29 -3.36 9.58
CA ASN A 58 -13.42 -4.23 9.29
C ASN A 58 -13.12 -5.20 8.15
N GLU A 59 -12.46 -4.75 7.08
CA GLU A 59 -12.12 -5.58 5.92
C GLU A 59 -11.15 -6.72 6.24
N ARG A 60 -10.24 -6.49 7.20
CA ARG A 60 -9.29 -7.50 7.71
C ARG A 60 -9.97 -8.56 8.57
N ARG A 61 -11.17 -8.31 9.08
CA ARG A 61 -11.94 -9.24 9.92
C ARG A 61 -12.83 -10.17 9.10
N THR A 62 -13.17 -9.76 7.88
CA THR A 62 -14.03 -10.48 6.93
C THR A 62 -13.28 -11.34 5.91
N ARG A 63 -11.95 -11.31 5.91
CA ARG A 63 -11.06 -12.15 5.09
C ARG A 63 -10.27 -13.08 6.00
#